data_AF-A0A4Y9UBD8-F1
#
_entry.id   AF-A0A4Y9UBD8-F1
#
_cell.length_a   1.000
_cell.length_b   1.000
_cell.length_c   1.000
_cell.angle_alpha   90.00
_cell.angle_beta   90.00
_cell.angle_gamma   90.00
#
_symmetry.space_group_name_H-M   'P 1'
#
loop_
_entity.id
_entity.type
_entity.pdbx_description
1 polymer ?
#
loop_
_entity_poly.entity_id
_entity_poly.type
_entity_poly.pdbx_seq_one_letter_code
_entity_poly.pdbx_strand_id
1 'polypeptide(L)'
;MAKHRTHSVEFKRQVSQEYLSGGTLHGLAKRHNVSRNLIRIWVEKYQAGALDEDVASAGLLETYEARIAALERLVGKQALELEFLKGALQPRPRPRSETISAITISSASPSPTPMYRNGQRRWTTTSSLGTDPCGRLKAC
;
A
#
# COMPACT_ATOMS: atom_id res chain seq x y z
N MET A 1 -11.28 -11.93 26.44
CA MET A 1 -10.10 -11.09 26.12
C MET A 1 -9.82 -10.17 27.29
N ALA A 2 -8.55 -9.98 27.68
CA ALA A 2 -8.20 -9.05 28.76
C ALA A 2 -8.36 -7.60 28.29
N LYS A 3 -9.04 -6.76 29.09
CA LYS A 3 -9.18 -5.32 28.82
C LYS A 3 -7.89 -4.62 29.24
N HIS A 4 -7.05 -4.27 28.27
CA HIS A 4 -5.88 -3.43 28.53
C HIS A 4 -6.32 -2.01 28.90
N ARG A 5 -5.69 -1.40 29.91
CA ARG A 5 -5.90 0.01 30.26
C ARG A 5 -5.06 0.89 29.34
N THR A 6 -5.71 1.75 28.57
CA THR A 6 -5.06 2.80 27.78
C THR A 6 -5.00 4.09 28.61
N HIS A 7 -3.86 4.79 28.55
CA HIS A 7 -3.67 6.10 29.19
C HIS A 7 -3.39 7.15 28.11
N SER A 8 -3.91 8.37 28.27
CA SER A 8 -3.64 9.49 27.36
C SER A 8 -2.17 9.87 27.36
N VAL A 9 -1.68 10.42 26.25
CA VAL A 9 -0.26 10.79 26.11
C VAL A 9 0.11 11.92 27.08
N GLU A 10 -0.79 12.87 27.34
CA GLU A 10 -0.63 13.91 28.35
C GLU A 10 -0.38 13.32 29.75
N PHE A 11 -1.14 12.28 30.13
CA PHE A 11 -0.96 11.60 31.41
C PHE A 11 0.38 10.85 31.49
N LYS A 12 0.79 10.17 30.41
CA LYS A 12 2.12 9.55 30.31
C LYS A 12 3.22 10.62 30.49
N ARG A 13 3.09 11.76 29.82
CA ARG A 13 4.02 12.91 29.88
C ARG A 13 4.12 13.48 31.30
N GLN A 14 2.98 13.73 31.95
CA GLN A 14 2.90 14.24 33.32
C GLN A 14 3.64 13.32 34.31
N VAL A 15 3.36 12.02 34.27
CA VAL A 15 3.96 11.02 35.17
C VAL A 15 5.47 10.89 34.92
N SER A 16 5.93 10.95 33.67
CA SER A 16 7.36 10.96 33.33
C SER A 16 8.06 12.24 33.78
N GLN A 17 7.43 13.41 33.64
CA GLN A 17 7.97 14.68 34.08
C GLN A 17 8.10 14.75 35.62
N GLU A 18 7.08 14.28 36.36
CA GLU A 18 7.14 14.27 37.83
C GLU A 18 8.21 13.28 38.37
N TYR A 19 8.47 12.18 37.64
CA TYR A 19 9.61 11.31 37.94
C TYR A 19 10.95 12.04 37.76
N LEU A 20 11.13 12.74 36.63
CA LEU A 20 12.36 13.49 36.35
C LEU A 20 12.57 14.69 37.29
N SER A 21 11.51 15.27 37.86
CA SER A 21 11.62 16.27 38.94
C SER A 21 11.94 15.67 40.33
N GLY A 22 12.35 14.40 40.40
CA GLY A 22 12.76 13.74 41.64
C GLY A 22 11.67 12.90 42.33
N GLY A 23 10.52 12.67 41.68
CA GLY A 23 9.46 11.83 42.21
C GLY A 23 9.88 10.36 42.36
N THR A 24 9.48 9.70 43.45
CA THR A 24 9.79 8.27 43.63
C THR A 24 8.84 7.37 42.83
N LEU A 25 9.35 6.30 42.22
CA LEU A 25 8.52 5.31 41.51
C LEU A 25 7.39 4.73 42.39
N HIS A 26 7.62 4.59 43.70
CA HIS A 26 6.61 4.09 44.63
C HIS A 26 5.50 5.13 44.91
N GLY A 27 5.87 6.40 45.13
CA GLY A 27 4.91 7.49 45.32
C GLY A 27 4.04 7.71 44.07
N LEU A 28 4.65 7.72 42.89
CA LEU A 28 3.95 7.81 41.60
C LEU A 28 3.00 6.63 41.40
N ALA A 29 3.48 5.40 41.59
CA ALA A 29 2.65 4.20 41.45
C ALA A 29 1.41 4.22 42.38
N LYS A 30 1.58 4.66 43.63
CA LYS A 30 0.50 4.74 44.61
C LYS A 30 -0.51 5.86 44.28
N ARG A 31 -0.05 7.05 43.89
CA ARG A 31 -0.92 8.20 43.56
C ARG A 31 -1.73 7.99 42.27
N HIS A 32 -1.09 7.43 41.24
CA HIS A 32 -1.70 7.27 39.92
C HIS A 32 -2.34 5.90 39.68
N ASN A 33 -2.20 4.96 40.62
CA ASN A 33 -2.60 3.55 40.48
C ASN A 33 -2.02 2.89 39.20
N VAL A 34 -0.73 3.15 38.96
CA VAL A 34 0.05 2.67 37.81
C VAL A 34 1.17 1.74 38.29
N SER A 35 1.49 0.70 37.53
CA SER A 35 2.60 -0.19 37.91
C SER A 35 3.96 0.51 37.76
N ARG A 36 4.87 0.24 38.70
CA ARG A 36 6.26 0.77 38.67
C ARG A 36 7.01 0.44 37.37
N ASN A 37 6.67 -0.68 36.73
CA ASN A 37 7.24 -1.08 35.45
C ASN A 37 6.75 -0.19 34.29
N LEU A 38 5.46 0.15 34.28
CA LEU A 38 4.87 0.99 33.24
C LEU A 38 5.41 2.43 33.31
N ILE A 39 5.63 2.94 34.53
CA ILE A 39 6.29 4.25 34.74
C ILE A 39 7.70 4.26 34.15
N ARG A 40 8.51 3.20 34.36
CA ARG A 40 9.84 3.10 33.73
C ARG A 40 9.78 3.18 32.20
N ILE A 41 8.89 2.40 31.59
CA ILE A 41 8.71 2.39 30.13
C ILE A 41 8.28 3.78 29.60
N TRP A 42 7.41 4.49 30.32
CA TRP A 42 6.99 5.85 29.95
C TRP A 42 8.10 6.88 30.11
N VAL A 43 8.97 6.75 31.12
CA VAL A 43 10.12 7.62 31.36
C VAL A 43 11.20 7.42 30.30
N GLU A 44 11.42 6.17 29.87
CA GLU A 44 12.32 5.82 28.78
C GLU A 44 11.80 6.37 27.44
N LYS A 45 10.54 6.08 27.09
CA LYS A 45 9.88 6.66 25.90
C LYS A 45 9.84 8.19 25.92
N TYR A 46 9.68 8.81 27.10
CA TYR A 46 9.69 10.27 27.21
C TYR A 46 11.05 10.88 26.91
N GLN A 47 12.13 10.31 27.44
CA GLN A 47 13.50 10.75 27.12
C GLN A 47 13.86 10.51 25.65
N ALA A 48 13.31 9.45 25.03
CA ALA A 48 13.45 9.19 23.60
C ALA A 48 12.55 10.05 22.70
N GLY A 49 11.64 10.87 23.25
CA GLY A 49 10.62 11.60 22.49
C GLY A 49 9.45 10.75 21.95
N ALA A 50 9.52 9.43 22.11
CA ALA A 50 8.60 8.42 21.57
C ALA A 50 7.26 8.27 22.34
N LEU A 51 6.79 9.32 23.03
CA LEU A 51 5.45 9.33 23.65
C LEU A 51 4.34 9.73 22.66
N ASP A 52 4.64 10.63 21.71
CA ASP A 52 3.68 11.14 20.74
C ASP A 52 3.59 10.25 19.48
N GLU A 53 4.50 9.28 19.31
CA GLU A 53 4.52 8.33 18.18
C GLU A 53 3.19 7.58 18.01
N ASP A 54 2.56 7.14 19.12
CA ASP A 54 1.28 6.43 19.08
C ASP A 54 0.17 7.27 18.39
N VAL A 55 0.20 8.60 18.59
CA VAL A 55 -0.80 9.56 18.05
C VAL A 55 -0.42 9.99 16.63
N ALA A 56 0.86 10.25 16.38
CA ALA A 56 1.37 10.54 15.04
C ALA A 56 1.10 9.37 14.07
N SER A 57 1.23 8.13 14.55
CA SER A 57 0.92 6.92 13.80
C SER A 57 -0.55 6.85 13.40
N ALA A 58 -1.48 7.21 14.30
CA ALA A 58 -2.91 7.21 14.03
C ALA A 58 -3.30 8.25 12.97
N GLY A 59 -2.81 9.50 13.09
CA GLY A 59 -3.06 10.53 12.10
C GLY A 59 -2.45 10.19 10.73
N LEU A 60 -1.24 9.62 10.71
CA LEU A 60 -0.61 9.15 9.47
C LEU A 60 -1.45 8.05 8.80
N LEU A 61 -2.00 7.10 9.56
CA LEU A 61 -2.88 6.05 9.07
C LEU A 61 -4.15 6.64 8.43
N GLU A 62 -4.81 7.61 9.07
CA GLU A 62 -5.98 8.31 8.51
C GLU A 62 -5.65 9.01 7.17
N THR A 63 -4.46 9.64 7.05
CA THR A 63 -4.05 10.25 5.77
C THR A 63 -3.84 9.21 4.66
N TYR A 64 -3.36 8.01 4.99
CA TYR A 64 -3.24 6.91 4.02
C TYR A 64 -4.60 6.37 3.62
N GLU A 65 -5.54 6.16 4.55
CA GLU A 65 -6.91 5.74 4.24
C GLU A 65 -7.63 6.75 3.33
N ALA A 66 -7.53 8.04 3.63
CA ALA A 66 -8.06 9.11 2.78
C ALA A 66 -7.45 9.09 1.37
N ARG A 67 -6.14 8.83 1.26
CA ARG A 67 -5.44 8.72 -0.03
C ARG A 67 -5.87 7.48 -0.81
N ILE A 68 -6.02 6.33 -0.16
CA ILE A 68 -6.53 5.08 -0.76
C ILE A 68 -7.93 5.32 -1.31
N ALA A 69 -8.85 5.82 -0.50
CA ALA A 69 -10.23 6.07 -0.91
C ALA A 69 -10.33 7.12 -2.04
N ALA A 70 -9.42 8.08 -2.13
CA ALA A 70 -9.35 9.03 -3.26
C ALA A 70 -8.88 8.34 -4.56
N LEU A 71 -7.87 7.46 -4.46
CA LEU A 71 -7.36 6.67 -5.60
C LEU A 71 -8.39 5.66 -6.10
N GLU A 72 -9.07 4.94 -5.21
CA GLU A 72 -10.15 4.00 -5.58
C GLU A 72 -11.27 4.69 -6.37
N ARG A 73 -11.68 5.90 -5.95
CA ARG A 73 -12.65 6.72 -6.70
C ARG A 73 -12.12 7.19 -8.05
N LEU A 74 -10.81 7.31 -8.25
CA LEU A 74 -10.21 7.65 -9.56
C LEU A 74 -10.13 6.42 -10.46
N VAL A 75 -9.74 5.26 -9.92
CA VAL A 75 -9.75 3.96 -10.61
C VAL A 75 -11.16 3.62 -11.09
N GLY A 76 -12.19 3.79 -10.24
CA GLY A 76 -13.59 3.59 -10.63
C GLY A 76 -14.05 4.49 -11.78
N LYS A 77 -13.62 5.76 -11.82
CA LYS A 77 -13.91 6.66 -12.96
C LYS A 77 -13.23 6.21 -14.25
N GLN A 78 -11.94 5.83 -14.18
CA GLN A 78 -11.23 5.31 -15.35
C GLN A 78 -11.82 3.99 -15.86
N ALA A 79 -12.31 3.12 -14.98
CA ALA A 79 -12.99 1.89 -15.40
C ALA A 79 -14.23 2.18 -16.25
N LEU A 80 -15.09 3.11 -15.81
CA LEU A 80 -16.27 3.54 -16.57
C LEU A 80 -15.92 4.22 -17.90
N GLU A 81 -14.87 5.05 -17.93
CA GLU A 81 -14.39 5.69 -19.15
C GLU A 81 -13.83 4.65 -20.15
N LEU A 82 -13.10 3.64 -19.67
CA LEU A 82 -12.64 2.53 -20.49
C LEU A 82 -13.79 1.67 -21.03
N GLU A 83 -14.83 1.43 -20.24
CA GLU A 83 -16.03 0.71 -20.70
C GLU A 83 -16.79 1.52 -21.76
N PHE A 84 -16.95 2.83 -21.56
CA PHE A 84 -17.57 3.73 -22.53
C PHE A 84 -16.80 3.74 -23.86
N LEU A 85 -15.49 3.96 -23.83
CA LEU A 85 -14.65 3.99 -25.04
C LEU A 85 -14.60 2.62 -25.75
N LYS A 86 -14.50 1.52 -25.00
CA LYS A 86 -14.56 0.17 -25.58
C LYS A 86 -15.93 -0.12 -26.18
N GLY A 87 -17.01 0.28 -25.51
CA GLY A 87 -18.39 0.13 -26.01
C GLY A 87 -18.63 0.89 -27.31
N ALA A 88 -18.13 2.13 -27.41
CA ALA A 88 -18.19 2.93 -28.64
C ALA A 88 -17.37 2.33 -29.80
N LEU A 89 -16.30 1.58 -29.49
CA LEU A 89 -15.47 0.87 -30.46
C LEU A 89 -15.95 -0.54 -30.83
N GLN A 90 -17.00 -1.07 -30.18
CA GLN A 90 -17.52 -2.39 -30.53
C GLN A 90 -18.19 -2.37 -31.91
N PRO A 91 -17.84 -3.29 -32.84
CA PRO A 91 -18.54 -3.40 -34.11
C PRO A 91 -20.02 -3.73 -33.88
N ARG A 92 -20.91 -2.84 -34.32
CA ARG A 92 -22.36 -3.13 -34.36
C ARG A 92 -22.57 -4.44 -35.12
N PRO A 93 -23.36 -5.41 -34.59
CA PRO A 93 -23.69 -6.62 -35.32
C PRO A 93 -24.20 -6.25 -36.71
N ARG A 94 -23.48 -6.67 -37.75
CA ARG A 94 -23.89 -6.39 -39.13
C ARG A 94 -25.26 -7.04 -39.32
N PRO A 95 -26.29 -6.32 -39.80
CA PRO A 95 -27.51 -7.00 -40.24
C PRO A 95 -27.07 -8.03 -41.28
N ARG A 96 -27.56 -9.26 -41.14
CA ARG A 96 -27.23 -10.37 -42.04
C ARG A 96 -27.68 -9.96 -43.44
N SER A 97 -26.73 -9.53 -44.26
CA SER A 97 -27.01 -9.16 -45.64
C SER A 97 -27.39 -10.44 -46.37
N GLU A 98 -28.68 -10.56 -46.67
CA GLU A 98 -29.15 -11.60 -47.58
C GLU A 98 -28.51 -11.35 -48.95
N THR A 99 -28.07 -12.44 -49.57
CA THR A 99 -27.62 -12.49 -50.97
C THR A 99 -26.41 -11.59 -51.32
N ILE A 100 -25.21 -12.00 -50.89
CA ILE A 100 -23.99 -11.76 -51.68
C ILE A 100 -23.64 -13.08 -52.36
N SER A 101 -23.97 -13.18 -53.66
CA SER A 101 -23.67 -14.35 -54.48
C SER A 101 -22.15 -14.56 -54.56
N ALA A 102 -21.68 -15.71 -54.09
CA ALA A 102 -20.27 -16.07 -54.19
C ALA A 102 -19.91 -16.37 -55.65
N ILE A 103 -19.18 -15.46 -56.30
CA ILE A 103 -18.48 -15.80 -57.55
C ILE A 103 -17.25 -16.64 -57.17
N THR A 104 -17.41 -17.96 -57.23
CA THR A 104 -16.30 -18.90 -57.08
C THR A 104 -15.37 -18.81 -58.28
N ILE A 105 -14.16 -18.29 -58.08
CA ILE A 105 -13.04 -18.49 -58.99
C ILE A 105 -11.97 -19.30 -58.24
N SER A 106 -11.99 -20.62 -58.45
CA SER A 106 -10.89 -21.50 -58.04
C SER A 106 -9.94 -21.69 -59.21
N SER A 107 -8.66 -21.34 -59.04
CA SER A 107 -7.60 -21.78 -59.94
C SER A 107 -6.23 -21.87 -59.24
N ALA A 108 -5.63 -23.06 -59.32
CA ALA A 108 -4.21 -23.40 -59.12
C ALA A 108 -3.60 -23.36 -57.70
N SER A 109 -3.33 -24.56 -57.17
CA SER A 109 -2.27 -24.89 -56.20
C SER A 109 -0.94 -25.25 -56.94
N PRO A 110 0.18 -25.68 -56.31
CA PRO A 110 0.61 -25.62 -54.89
C PRO A 110 2.09 -25.17 -54.65
N SER A 111 2.52 -25.19 -53.38
CA SER A 111 3.88 -25.53 -52.90
C SER A 111 4.92 -24.37 -52.70
N PRO A 112 6.06 -24.56 -51.98
CA PRO A 112 6.23 -23.88 -50.68
C PRO A 112 7.61 -23.23 -50.43
N THR A 113 7.75 -22.42 -49.36
CA THR A 113 8.93 -22.39 -48.44
C THR A 113 8.70 -21.42 -47.26
N PRO A 114 9.43 -21.57 -46.13
CA PRO A 114 9.03 -20.97 -44.85
C PRO A 114 9.76 -19.68 -44.49
N MET A 115 9.12 -18.85 -43.64
CA MET A 115 9.79 -17.79 -42.86
C MET A 115 9.37 -17.85 -41.40
N TYR A 116 10.31 -18.26 -40.54
CA TYR A 116 10.23 -18.17 -39.08
C TYR A 116 10.22 -16.69 -38.65
N ARG A 117 9.23 -16.23 -37.87
CA ARG A 117 9.47 -15.16 -36.88
C ARG A 117 8.56 -15.20 -35.66
N ASN A 118 9.13 -15.80 -34.62
CA ASN A 118 8.88 -15.69 -33.18
C ASN A 118 8.30 -14.34 -32.69
N GLY A 119 7.45 -14.36 -31.64
CA GLY A 119 6.82 -13.13 -31.09
C GLY A 119 6.01 -13.22 -29.79
N GLN A 120 6.04 -14.31 -29.02
CA GLN A 120 5.29 -14.38 -27.75
C GLN A 120 6.07 -13.75 -26.58
N ARG A 121 5.72 -12.51 -26.20
CA ARG A 121 6.18 -11.90 -24.94
C ARG A 121 5.26 -12.30 -23.78
N ARG A 122 5.67 -13.36 -23.09
CA ARG A 122 5.22 -13.73 -21.74
C ARG A 122 5.59 -12.61 -20.76
N TRP A 123 4.61 -12.06 -20.06
CA TRP A 123 4.88 -11.20 -18.89
C TRP A 123 5.11 -12.12 -17.68
N THR A 124 6.37 -12.23 -17.22
CA THR A 124 6.69 -12.84 -15.93
C THR A 124 6.79 -11.77 -14.87
N THR A 125 5.99 -11.89 -13.83
CA THR A 125 6.06 -11.08 -12.61
C THR A 125 7.45 -11.17 -11.99
N THR A 126 8.19 -10.05 -11.93
CA THR A 126 9.46 -9.98 -11.21
C THR A 126 9.21 -9.52 -9.79
N SER A 127 9.17 -10.49 -8.86
CA SER A 127 9.33 -10.19 -7.43
C SER A 127 10.79 -9.87 -7.12
N SER A 128 10.97 -8.93 -6.18
CA SER A 128 12.11 -8.82 -5.25
C SER A 128 13.54 -8.88 -5.79
N LEU A 129 14.26 -7.75 -5.67
CA LEU A 129 15.43 -7.57 -4.78
C LEU A 129 16.18 -6.29 -5.20
N GLY A 130 16.07 -5.24 -4.39
CA GLY A 130 16.91 -4.05 -4.52
C GLY A 130 18.07 -4.14 -3.54
N THR A 131 19.29 -4.20 -4.05
CA THR A 131 20.54 -4.06 -3.28
C THR A 131 21.21 -2.74 -3.63
N ASP A 132 21.75 -2.05 -2.63
CA ASP A 132 22.29 -0.69 -2.74
C ASP A 132 23.50 -0.55 -3.69
N PRO A 133 23.54 0.48 -4.55
CA PRO A 133 24.69 0.81 -5.37
C PRO A 133 25.44 2.05 -4.84
N CYS A 134 26.17 1.94 -3.71
CA CYS A 134 27.06 3.03 -3.26
C CYS A 134 28.30 2.53 -2.50
N GLY A 135 29.32 2.05 -3.23
CA GLY A 135 30.55 1.55 -2.64
C GLY A 135 31.54 2.64 -2.22
N ARG A 136 31.72 2.84 -0.90
CA ARG A 136 32.81 3.58 -0.20
C ARG A 136 32.90 3.11 1.27
N LEU A 137 34.03 3.10 1.99
CA LEU A 137 35.47 3.10 1.63
C LEU A 137 36.35 2.80 2.89
N LYS A 138 37.56 2.27 2.67
CA LYS A 138 38.79 2.28 3.54
C LYS A 138 38.94 1.36 4.78
N ALA A 139 40.21 0.93 4.92
CA ALA A 139 40.95 0.41 6.09
C ALA A 139 40.54 -0.97 6.64
N CYS A 140 41.47 -1.82 7.09
CA CYS A 140 42.93 -1.65 7.25
C CYS A 140 43.76 -2.42 6.20
#